data_AF-A0AAD6X1J3-F1
#
_entry.id   AF-A0AAD6X1J3-F1
#
_cell.length_a   1.000
_cell.length_b   1.000
_cell.length_c   1.000
_cell.angle_alpha   90.00
_cell.angle_beta   90.00
_cell.angle_gamma   90.00
#
_symmetry.space_group_name_H-M   'P 1'
#
loop_
_entity.id
_entity.type
_entity.pdbx_description
1 polymer ?
#
loop_
_entity_poly.entity_id
_entity_poly.type
_entity_poly.pdbx_seq_one_letter_code
_entity_poly.pdbx_strand_id
1 'polypeptide(L)'
;LVRSGRIYEKKLRALYGPVLNTTTPLRVTIHGVCLKAGSILASTGSATYWGPNARLNTSRRVWGGQTSPRAELLSVWLAIKMAPAFKSLDISTRSEYVIRSVTYYAAANDACGWRCANGDILKRILALIKIR
;
A
#
# COMPACT_ATOMS: atom_id res chain seq x y z
N LEU A 1 15.79 -14.84 -18.55
CA LEU A 1 14.91 -13.75 -18.07
C LEU A 1 13.45 -14.19 -17.87
N VAL A 2 12.78 -14.79 -18.87
CA VAL A 2 11.36 -15.22 -18.77
C VAL A 2 11.05 -16.23 -17.64
N ARG A 3 11.95 -17.19 -17.36
CA ARG A 3 11.79 -18.17 -16.27
C ARG A 3 11.81 -17.53 -14.87
N SER A 4 12.61 -16.47 -14.67
CA SER A 4 12.70 -15.75 -13.40
C SER A 4 11.42 -14.96 -13.09
N GLY A 5 10.83 -14.34 -14.11
CA GLY A 5 9.56 -13.61 -13.98
C GLY A 5 8.39 -14.50 -13.53
N ARG A 6 8.23 -15.69 -14.13
CA ARG A 6 7.17 -16.65 -13.74
C ARG A 6 7.32 -17.16 -12.31
N ILE A 7 8.55 -17.38 -11.85
CA ILE A 7 8.81 -17.80 -10.46
C ILE A 7 8.41 -16.67 -9.50
N TYR A 8 8.76 -15.44 -9.84
CA TYR A 8 8.44 -14.27 -9.03
C TYR A 8 6.92 -14.04 -8.92
N GLU A 9 6.21 -14.12 -10.04
CA GLU A 9 4.75 -14.03 -10.09
C GLU A 9 4.08 -15.14 -9.27
N LYS A 10 4.58 -16.39 -9.36
CA LYS A 10 4.08 -17.51 -8.53
C LYS A 10 4.27 -17.23 -7.03
N LYS A 11 5.42 -16.66 -6.62
CA LYS A 11 5.66 -16.27 -5.22
C LYS A 11 4.71 -15.17 -4.77
N LEU A 12 4.48 -14.16 -5.60
CA LEU A 12 3.51 -13.11 -5.30
C LEU A 12 2.09 -13.66 -5.19
N ARG A 13 1.67 -14.58 -6.07
CA ARG A 13 0.35 -15.20 -6.00
C ARG A 13 0.18 -16.08 -4.77
N ALA A 14 1.23 -16.81 -4.38
CA ALA A 14 1.24 -17.55 -3.12
C ALA A 14 1.19 -16.61 -1.90
N LEU A 15 1.83 -15.44 -2.00
CA LEU A 15 1.85 -14.45 -0.94
C LEU A 15 0.51 -13.74 -0.81
N TYR A 16 0.00 -13.11 -1.86
CA TYR A 16 -1.20 -12.28 -1.84
C TYR A 16 -2.50 -13.09 -1.89
N GLY A 17 -2.46 -14.30 -2.45
CA GLY A 17 -3.63 -15.12 -2.70
C GLY A 17 -4.13 -15.02 -4.14
N PRO A 18 -5.15 -15.83 -4.49
CA PRO A 18 -5.78 -15.78 -5.80
C PRO A 18 -6.66 -14.54 -5.95
N VAL A 19 -6.80 -14.05 -7.19
CA VAL A 19 -7.88 -13.11 -7.53
C VAL A 19 -9.17 -13.91 -7.69
N LEU A 20 -10.17 -13.61 -6.87
CA LEU A 20 -11.47 -14.30 -6.88
C LEU A 20 -12.49 -13.62 -7.81
N ASN A 21 -12.36 -12.32 -8.02
CA ASN A 21 -13.26 -11.54 -8.87
C ASN A 21 -12.52 -10.35 -9.49
N THR A 22 -12.90 -9.99 -10.71
CA THR A 22 -12.40 -8.81 -11.42
C THR A 22 -13.58 -7.97 -11.88
N THR A 23 -13.59 -6.69 -11.51
CA THR A 23 -14.61 -5.72 -11.89
C THR A 23 -13.97 -4.53 -12.58
N THR A 24 -14.79 -3.62 -13.14
CA THR A 24 -14.29 -2.27 -13.46
C THR A 24 -13.62 -1.67 -12.22
N PRO A 25 -12.34 -1.25 -12.29
CA PRO A 25 -11.63 -0.79 -11.11
C PRO A 25 -12.19 0.52 -10.58
N LEU A 26 -12.40 0.59 -9.27
CA LEU A 26 -12.55 1.85 -8.58
C LEU A 26 -11.17 2.51 -8.52
N ARG A 27 -11.06 3.77 -8.93
CA ARG A 27 -9.79 4.50 -8.95
C ARG A 27 -9.63 5.32 -7.68
N VAL A 28 -8.43 5.32 -7.13
CA VAL A 28 -8.04 6.14 -5.98
C VAL A 28 -6.62 6.64 -6.17
N THR A 29 -6.42 7.93 -5.94
CA THR A 29 -5.09 8.53 -5.84
C THR A 29 -4.72 8.62 -4.38
N ILE A 30 -3.53 8.16 -4.03
CA ILE A 30 -2.99 8.30 -2.68
C ILE A 30 -1.88 9.34 -2.64
N HIS A 31 -1.70 9.93 -1.47
CA HIS A 31 -0.57 10.81 -1.21
C HIS A 31 -0.17 10.73 0.26
N GLY A 32 1.10 11.00 0.54
CA GLY A 32 1.63 11.08 1.89
C GLY A 32 2.62 12.22 2.02
N VAL A 33 2.50 13.02 3.08
CA VAL A 33 3.35 14.19 3.30
C VAL A 33 3.90 14.20 4.71
N CYS A 34 5.17 14.58 4.85
CA CYS A 34 5.81 14.83 6.14
C CYS A 34 6.27 16.29 6.19
N LEU A 35 5.78 17.04 7.17
CA LEU A 35 6.27 18.36 7.51
C LEU A 35 7.47 18.23 8.44
N LYS A 36 8.47 19.12 8.30
CA LYS A 36 9.69 19.14 9.11
C LYS A 36 10.41 17.78 9.16
N ALA A 37 10.51 17.12 8.01
CA ALA A 37 11.14 15.81 7.87
C ALA A 37 12.58 15.81 8.43
N GLY A 38 12.95 14.74 9.13
CA GLY A 38 14.27 14.61 9.77
C GLY A 38 14.41 15.34 11.10
N SER A 39 13.36 15.99 11.60
CA SER A 39 13.37 16.65 12.91
C SER A 39 12.48 15.96 13.94
N ILE A 40 12.70 16.24 15.22
CA ILE A 40 11.83 15.80 16.32
C ILE A 40 10.41 16.40 16.23
N LEU A 41 10.25 17.46 15.44
CA LEU A 41 8.97 18.13 15.19
C LEU A 41 8.28 17.60 13.93
N ALA A 42 8.77 16.50 13.36
CA ALA A 42 8.19 15.89 12.17
C ALA A 42 6.73 15.51 12.42
N SER A 43 5.86 15.87 11.48
CA SER A 43 4.43 15.54 11.53
C SER A 43 3.98 15.07 10.16
N THR A 44 3.36 13.91 10.11
CA THR A 44 3.10 13.21 8.86
C THR A 44 1.62 12.88 8.69
N GLY A 45 1.10 13.17 7.50
CA GLY A 45 -0.28 12.89 7.09
C GLY A 45 -0.34 11.95 5.89
N SER A 46 -1.28 11.02 5.92
CA SER A 46 -1.68 10.16 4.81
C SER A 46 -3.04 10.61 4.26
N ALA A 47 -3.28 10.40 2.96
CA ALA A 47 -4.53 10.78 2.30
C ALA A 47 -4.91 9.83 1.16
N THR A 48 -6.23 9.70 0.95
CA THR A 48 -6.83 9.04 -0.21
C THR A 48 -7.83 9.99 -0.88
N TYR A 49 -7.77 10.04 -2.20
CA TYR A 49 -8.63 10.86 -3.04
C TYR A 49 -9.31 10.00 -4.11
N TRP A 50 -10.63 9.94 -4.05
CA TRP A 50 -11.49 9.11 -4.90
C TRP A 50 -12.24 9.93 -5.96
N GLY A 51 -12.06 11.25 -5.95
CA GLY A 51 -12.73 12.20 -6.82
C GLY A 51 -13.34 13.38 -6.05
N PRO A 52 -13.83 14.40 -6.78
CA PRO A 52 -14.47 15.57 -6.16
C PRO A 52 -15.68 15.14 -5.33
N ASN A 53 -15.78 15.67 -4.10
CA ASN A 53 -16.90 15.41 -3.16
C ASN A 53 -17.16 13.94 -2.80
N ALA A 54 -16.23 13.03 -3.14
CA ALA A 54 -16.38 11.62 -2.81
C ALA A 54 -16.35 11.43 -1.28
N ARG A 55 -17.38 10.77 -0.73
CA ARG A 55 -17.49 10.48 0.71
C ARG A 55 -16.32 9.64 1.26
N LEU A 56 -15.62 8.93 0.38
CA LEU A 56 -14.46 8.11 0.73
C LEU A 56 -13.16 8.92 0.83
N ASN A 57 -13.13 10.20 0.43
CA ASN A 57 -11.95 11.04 0.61
C ASN A 57 -11.56 11.08 2.09
N THR A 58 -10.32 10.75 2.40
CA THR A 58 -9.85 10.72 3.80
C THR A 58 -8.46 11.30 3.94
N SER A 59 -8.20 11.87 5.11
CA SER A 59 -6.87 12.22 5.58
C SER A 59 -6.69 11.76 7.03
N ARG A 60 -5.52 11.23 7.37
CA ARG A 60 -5.21 10.70 8.71
C ARG A 60 -3.78 11.04 9.11
N ARG A 61 -3.58 11.22 10.41
CA ARG A 61 -2.23 11.32 10.97
C ARG A 61 -1.56 9.95 10.94
N VAL A 62 -0.30 9.91 10.52
CA VAL A 62 0.50 8.67 10.50
C VAL A 62 0.94 8.32 11.92
N TRP A 63 0.77 7.06 12.29
CA TRP A 63 1.26 6.52 13.56
C TRP A 63 2.71 6.03 13.45
N GLY A 64 3.46 6.08 14.56
CA GLY A 64 4.87 5.65 14.59
C GLY A 64 5.79 6.68 13.95
N GLY A 65 6.83 6.22 13.26
CA GLY A 65 7.82 7.08 12.61
C GLY A 65 7.19 8.11 11.67
N GLN A 66 7.69 9.35 11.70
CA GLN A 66 7.09 10.46 10.93
C GLN A 66 7.88 10.67 9.63
N THR A 67 7.58 9.88 8.58
CA THR A 67 8.27 9.95 7.28
C THR A 67 7.28 9.85 6.12
N SER A 68 7.59 10.51 4.99
CA SER A 68 6.73 10.49 3.80
C SER A 68 6.53 9.08 3.22
N PRO A 69 7.54 8.19 3.11
CA PRO A 69 7.33 6.83 2.62
C PRO A 69 6.36 6.02 3.49
N ARG A 70 6.41 6.22 4.82
CA ARG A 70 5.47 5.57 5.73
C ARG A 70 4.04 6.10 5.53
N ALA A 71 3.90 7.40 5.29
CA ALA A 71 2.63 8.05 4.99
C ALA A 71 1.98 7.47 3.74
N GLU A 72 2.75 7.34 2.66
CA GLU A 72 2.29 6.77 1.39
C GLU A 72 1.85 5.30 1.57
N LEU A 73 2.63 4.47 2.28
CA LEU A 73 2.22 3.10 2.60
C LEU A 73 0.95 3.05 3.46
N LEU A 74 0.81 3.96 4.43
CA LEU A 74 -0.42 4.07 5.19
C LEU A 74 -1.61 4.45 4.30
N SER A 75 -1.41 5.32 3.31
CA SER A 75 -2.45 5.66 2.34
C SER A 75 -2.88 4.46 1.50
N VAL A 76 -1.97 3.56 1.12
CA VAL A 76 -2.33 2.27 0.47
C VAL A 76 -3.22 1.45 1.39
N TRP A 77 -2.83 1.29 2.65
CA TRP A 77 -3.63 0.54 3.63
C TRP A 77 -5.02 1.14 3.81
N LEU A 78 -5.13 2.48 3.90
CA LEU A 78 -6.41 3.19 3.98
C LEU A 78 -7.26 2.99 2.72
N ALA A 79 -6.66 3.12 1.54
CA ALA A 79 -7.34 2.94 0.26
C ALA A 79 -7.96 1.54 0.15
N ILE A 80 -7.17 0.51 0.44
CA ILE A 80 -7.65 -0.87 0.49
C ILE A 80 -8.75 -0.97 1.55
N LYS A 81 -8.50 -0.53 2.79
CA LYS A 81 -9.47 -0.61 3.91
C LYS A 81 -10.82 0.01 3.58
N MET A 82 -10.86 1.13 2.87
CA MET A 82 -12.09 1.85 2.56
C MET A 82 -12.81 1.35 1.30
N ALA A 83 -12.10 0.68 0.39
CA ALA A 83 -12.70 0.11 -0.80
C ALA A 83 -13.73 -0.98 -0.45
N PRO A 84 -14.83 -1.09 -1.21
CA PRO A 84 -15.69 -2.26 -1.18
C PRO A 84 -14.87 -3.52 -1.50
N ALA A 85 -14.96 -4.56 -0.66
CA ALA A 85 -14.10 -5.75 -0.77
C ALA A 85 -14.25 -6.49 -2.12
N PHE A 86 -15.44 -6.45 -2.71
CA PHE A 86 -15.79 -7.14 -3.96
C PHE A 86 -15.47 -6.34 -5.23
N LYS A 87 -14.78 -5.19 -5.11
CA LYS A 87 -14.41 -4.35 -6.26
C LYS A 87 -12.90 -4.40 -6.49
N SER A 88 -12.52 -4.52 -7.77
CA SER A 88 -11.15 -4.24 -8.18
C SER A 88 -10.79 -2.79 -7.84
N LEU A 89 -9.56 -2.56 -7.39
CA LEU A 89 -9.07 -1.27 -6.94
C LEU A 89 -7.82 -0.91 -7.74
N ASP A 90 -7.79 0.29 -8.30
CA ASP A 90 -6.64 0.87 -8.99
C ASP A 90 -6.09 2.03 -8.15
N ILE A 91 -4.91 1.81 -7.56
CA ILE A 91 -4.26 2.75 -6.65
C ILE A 91 -3.16 3.49 -7.40
N SER A 92 -3.34 4.79 -7.61
CA SER A 92 -2.36 5.68 -8.21
C SER A 92 -1.51 6.38 -7.14
N THR A 93 -0.19 6.32 -7.30
CA THR A 93 0.79 7.06 -6.49
C THR A 93 1.97 7.50 -7.35
N ARG A 94 2.64 8.59 -6.94
CA ARG A 94 3.92 9.03 -7.50
C ARG A 94 5.14 8.38 -6.82
N SER A 95 4.93 7.59 -5.77
CA SER A 95 6.00 7.01 -4.96
C SER A 95 6.43 5.66 -5.53
N GLU A 96 7.55 5.66 -6.26
CA GLU A 96 8.19 4.42 -6.73
C GLU A 96 8.52 3.48 -5.57
N TYR A 97 8.93 4.03 -4.41
CA TYR A 97 9.15 3.25 -3.20
C TYR A 97 7.92 2.43 -2.80
N VAL A 98 6.73 3.01 -2.83
CA VAL A 98 5.49 2.29 -2.51
C VAL A 98 5.18 1.21 -3.53
N ILE A 99 5.25 1.56 -4.81
CA ILE A 99 5.01 0.60 -5.90
C ILE A 99 5.94 -0.60 -5.70
N ARG A 100 7.25 -0.38 -5.56
CA ARG A 100 8.21 -1.49 -5.44
C ARG A 100 8.09 -2.27 -4.15
N SER A 101 7.79 -1.61 -3.03
CA SER A 101 7.64 -2.29 -1.74
C SER A 101 6.45 -3.26 -1.73
N VAL A 102 5.35 -2.89 -2.41
CA VAL A 102 4.15 -3.72 -2.49
C VAL A 102 4.23 -4.74 -3.62
N THR A 103 4.77 -4.38 -4.80
CA THR A 103 4.72 -5.28 -5.97
C THR A 103 5.98 -6.11 -6.19
N TYR A 104 7.17 -5.61 -5.83
CA TYR A 104 8.45 -6.26 -6.17
C TYR A 104 9.29 -6.71 -4.97
N TYR A 105 9.04 -6.18 -3.79
CA TYR A 105 9.81 -6.57 -2.59
C TYR A 105 9.00 -7.40 -1.60
N ALA A 106 7.68 -7.48 -1.77
CA ALA A 106 6.80 -8.15 -0.81
C ALA A 106 7.20 -9.61 -0.54
N ALA A 107 7.48 -10.41 -1.57
CA ALA A 107 7.88 -11.81 -1.40
C ALA A 107 9.23 -11.97 -0.67
N ALA A 108 10.20 -11.10 -0.93
CA ALA A 108 11.49 -11.14 -0.25
C ALA A 108 11.37 -10.65 1.20
N ASN A 109 10.61 -9.57 1.42
CA ASN A 109 10.32 -9.04 2.74
C ASN A 109 9.59 -10.07 3.62
N ASP A 110 8.61 -10.79 3.07
CA ASP A 110 7.90 -11.86 3.77
C ASP A 110 8.85 -13.00 4.18
N ALA A 111 9.72 -13.44 3.26
CA ALA A 111 10.74 -14.45 3.55
C ALA A 111 11.72 -14.02 4.67
N CYS A 112 11.96 -12.71 4.82
CA CYS A 112 12.76 -12.15 5.90
C CYS A 112 11.95 -11.83 7.18
N GLY A 113 10.68 -12.21 7.23
CA GLY A 113 9.79 -11.96 8.38
C GLY A 113 9.38 -10.50 8.53
N TRP A 114 9.32 -9.74 7.43
CA TRP A 114 9.01 -8.31 7.39
C TRP A 114 10.00 -7.44 8.19
N ARG A 115 11.23 -7.92 8.38
CA ARG A 115 12.34 -7.16 8.99
C ARG A 115 12.94 -6.17 7.99
N CYS A 116 12.18 -5.14 7.65
CA CYS A 116 12.57 -4.06 6.75
C CYS A 116 11.91 -2.74 7.15
N ALA A 117 12.34 -1.64 6.54
CA ALA A 117 11.72 -0.32 6.77
C ALA A 117 10.22 -0.36 6.46
N ASN A 118 9.40 0.10 7.42
CA ASN A 118 7.93 0.08 7.34
C ASN A 118 7.30 -1.31 7.17
N GLY A 119 8.02 -2.37 7.54
CA GLY A 119 7.54 -3.75 7.46
C GLY A 119 6.24 -3.99 8.24
N ASP A 120 6.01 -3.22 9.31
CA ASP A 120 4.77 -3.26 10.09
C ASP A 120 3.53 -2.85 9.28
N ILE A 121 3.65 -1.85 8.40
CA ILE A 121 2.55 -1.42 7.52
C ILE A 121 2.42 -2.35 6.32
N LEU A 122 3.54 -2.77 5.73
CA LEU A 122 3.52 -3.71 4.59
C LEU A 122 2.85 -5.04 4.97
N LYS A 123 3.14 -5.57 6.16
CA LYS A 123 2.48 -6.76 6.71
C LYS A 123 0.97 -6.55 6.89
N ARG A 124 0.54 -5.36 7.30
CA ARG A 124 -0.89 -5.00 7.43
C ARG A 124 -1.60 -4.86 6.08
N ILE A 125 -0.91 -4.31 5.07
CA ILE A 125 -1.42 -4.25 3.69
C ILE A 125 -1.66 -5.67 3.17
N LEU A 126 -0.67 -6.54 3.31
CA LEU A 126 -0.79 -7.94 2.91
C LEU A 126 -1.96 -8.63 3.62
N ALA A 127 -2.07 -8.46 4.95
CA ALA A 127 -3.15 -9.06 5.72
C ALA A 127 -4.53 -8.59 5.24
N LEU A 128 -4.69 -7.30 4.89
CA LEU A 128 -5.94 -6.79 4.34
C LEU A 128 -6.26 -7.35 2.96
N ILE A 129 -5.27 -7.56 2.10
CA ILE A 129 -5.47 -8.15 0.77
C ILE A 129 -5.94 -9.61 0.91
N LYS A 130 -5.36 -10.37 1.83
CA LYS A 130 -5.69 -11.79 2.03
C LYS A 130 -7.12 -12.08 2.51
N ILE A 131 -7.72 -11.14 3.24
CA ILE A 131 -9.06 -11.33 3.84
C ILE A 131 -10.18 -10.76 2.97
N ARG A 132 -9.87 -10.34 1.74
CA ARG A 132 -10.82 -9.67 0.84
C ARG A 132 -11.08 -10.46 -0.43
#